data_AF-A0A2D4SKC1-F1
#
_entry.id   AF-A0A2D4SKC1-F1
#
_cell.length_a   1.000
_cell.length_b   1.000
_cell.length_c   1.000
_cell.angle_alpha   90.00
_cell.angle_beta   90.00
_cell.angle_gamma   90.00
#
_symmetry.space_group_name_H-M   'P 1'
#
loop_
_entity.id
_entity.type
_entity.pdbx_description
1 polymer ?
#
loop_
_entity_poly.entity_id
_entity_poly.type
_entity_poly.pdbx_seq_one_letter_code
_entity_poly.pdbx_strand_id
1 'polypeptide(L)'
;FNMLEVERQGSYWTTGGLAAVHTPSRDRKSVFNAMENRQVYATSGPRILLWFDMKTNKETIRMGGTTSTDVNPTFTIKAVGDFDQLPGCPSHVVDNLGTERVQKLCGGECYNPSDERLPITRIEIIRIKPQISPDENVGDLIEDPWLVHQCDTSTEGCQFSFTDKDFVKDGRDTTYYARAIQSPTQVINADPLRCEYDETGQCVKVNLCYGDYRQDPEDQCDDPSEERAWSSPIYVNIK
;
A
#
# COMPACT_ATOMS: atom_id res chain seq x y z
N PHE A 1 3.28 32.32 -20.63
CA PHE A 1 3.74 30.92 -20.50
C PHE A 1 4.33 30.75 -19.10
N ASN A 2 3.49 30.35 -18.14
CA ASN A 2 3.93 29.89 -16.81
C ASN A 2 4.66 28.57 -17.07
N MET A 3 5.99 28.61 -17.22
CA MET A 3 6.76 27.48 -17.75
C MET A 3 6.91 26.31 -16.78
N LEU A 4 6.31 26.38 -15.60
CA LEU A 4 6.37 25.33 -14.59
C LEU A 4 5.10 25.47 -13.73
N GLU A 5 4.09 24.65 -14.00
CA GLU A 5 2.92 24.41 -13.12
C GLU A 5 3.38 23.64 -11.85
N VAL A 6 4.44 24.13 -11.20
CA VAL A 6 5.14 23.45 -10.10
C VAL A 6 4.23 23.25 -8.91
N GLU A 7 3.36 24.22 -8.58
CA GLU A 7 2.37 24.06 -7.51
C GLU A 7 1.39 22.94 -7.85
N ARG A 8 0.87 22.92 -9.08
CA ARG A 8 0.00 21.86 -9.58
C ARG A 8 0.67 20.50 -9.63
N GLN A 9 1.98 20.43 -9.87
CA GLN A 9 2.75 19.19 -9.84
C GLN A 9 3.09 18.77 -8.40
N GLY A 10 3.40 19.73 -7.53
CA GLY A 10 3.72 19.55 -6.12
C GLY A 10 2.54 19.00 -5.32
N SER A 11 1.31 19.37 -5.68
CA SER A 11 0.10 18.74 -5.12
C SER A 11 0.01 17.23 -5.40
N TYR A 12 0.75 16.69 -6.39
CA TYR A 12 0.82 15.24 -6.64
C TYR A 12 2.15 14.62 -6.17
N TRP A 13 3.01 15.39 -5.52
CA TRP A 13 4.21 14.84 -4.88
C TRP A 13 3.86 14.41 -3.47
N THR A 14 3.55 13.14 -3.33
CA THR A 14 3.33 12.53 -2.02
C THR A 14 4.66 12.10 -1.40
N THR A 15 4.68 11.85 -0.10
CA THR A 15 5.75 11.09 0.53
C THR A 15 5.90 9.76 -0.22
N GLY A 16 7.12 9.45 -0.65
CA GLY A 16 7.36 8.30 -1.54
C GLY A 16 6.98 6.96 -0.89
N GLY A 17 6.55 6.00 -1.71
CA GLY A 17 6.25 4.65 -1.25
C GLY A 17 7.50 3.85 -0.84
N LEU A 18 7.32 2.87 0.04
CA LEU A 18 8.39 1.95 0.43
C LEU A 18 8.24 0.61 -0.29
N ALA A 19 9.36 0.02 -0.70
CA ALA A 19 9.43 -1.39 -1.07
C ALA A 19 9.93 -2.20 0.13
N ALA A 20 9.21 -3.27 0.45
CA ALA A 20 9.56 -4.19 1.53
C ALA A 20 9.77 -5.59 0.96
N VAL A 21 10.68 -6.36 1.58
CA VAL A 21 11.04 -7.70 1.12
C VAL A 21 10.96 -8.70 2.25
N HIS A 22 10.46 -9.89 1.95
CA HIS A 22 10.55 -11.03 2.86
C HIS A 22 11.90 -11.71 2.66
N THR A 23 12.73 -11.72 3.68
CA THR A 23 14.09 -12.26 3.61
C THR A 23 14.49 -12.94 4.91
N PRO A 24 15.24 -14.06 4.88
CA PRO A 24 15.69 -14.74 6.09
C PRO A 24 16.76 -13.97 6.87
N SER A 25 17.38 -12.95 6.26
CA SER A 25 18.50 -12.21 6.84
C SER A 25 18.54 -10.77 6.34
N ARG A 26 19.13 -9.88 7.15
CA ARG A 26 19.29 -8.44 6.85
C ARG A 26 20.57 -8.14 6.04
N ASP A 27 21.32 -9.16 5.63
CA ASP A 27 22.51 -8.96 4.80
C ASP A 27 22.14 -8.61 3.36
N ARG A 28 23.04 -7.88 2.69
CA ARG A 28 22.83 -7.38 1.33
C ARG A 28 22.44 -8.50 0.36
N LYS A 29 23.10 -9.65 0.39
CA LYS A 29 22.84 -10.72 -0.57
C LYS A 29 21.43 -11.26 -0.39
N SER A 30 21.01 -11.51 0.84
CA SER A 30 19.67 -12.03 1.14
C SER A 30 18.56 -11.05 0.75
N VAL A 31 18.78 -9.74 0.93
CA VAL A 31 17.83 -8.69 0.51
C VAL A 31 17.71 -8.62 -1.01
N PHE A 32 18.83 -8.61 -1.73
CA PHE A 32 18.84 -8.56 -3.20
C PHE A 32 18.23 -9.82 -3.82
N ASN A 33 18.54 -11.00 -3.28
CA ASN A 33 17.93 -12.25 -3.71
C ASN A 33 16.41 -12.25 -3.53
N ALA A 34 15.89 -11.69 -2.43
CA ALA A 34 14.44 -11.60 -2.21
C ALA A 34 13.77 -10.70 -3.26
N MET A 35 14.42 -9.59 -3.63
CA MET A 35 13.96 -8.72 -4.72
C MET A 35 13.93 -9.45 -6.06
N GLU A 36 15.01 -10.14 -6.42
CA GLU A 36 15.12 -10.88 -7.68
C GLU A 36 14.09 -12.01 -7.77
N ASN A 37 13.82 -12.68 -6.64
CA ASN A 37 12.78 -13.72 -6.53
C ASN A 37 11.36 -13.15 -6.40
N ARG A 38 11.18 -11.82 -6.49
CA ARG A 38 9.88 -11.12 -6.40
C ARG A 38 9.14 -11.35 -5.07
N GLN A 39 9.87 -11.66 -3.99
CA GLN A 39 9.32 -11.76 -2.63
C GLN A 39 9.16 -10.36 -2.01
N VAL A 40 8.56 -9.46 -2.78
CA VAL A 40 8.49 -8.02 -2.53
C VAL A 40 7.03 -7.60 -2.38
N TYR A 41 6.77 -6.58 -1.59
CA TYR A 41 5.51 -5.85 -1.60
C TYR A 41 5.81 -4.36 -1.47
N ALA A 42 4.90 -3.53 -1.97
CA ALA A 42 5.01 -2.08 -1.90
C ALA A 42 4.05 -1.53 -0.84
N THR A 43 4.35 -0.37 -0.31
CA THR A 43 3.48 0.42 0.57
C THR A 43 3.41 1.85 0.04
N SER A 44 2.32 2.55 0.30
CA SER A 44 2.16 3.95 -0.10
C SER A 44 2.97 4.94 0.75
N GLY A 45 3.63 4.46 1.81
CA GLY A 45 4.51 5.27 2.66
C GLY A 45 4.71 4.63 4.03
N PRO A 46 3.64 4.29 4.77
CA PRO A 46 3.74 3.64 6.07
C PRO A 46 4.34 2.24 6.01
N ARG A 47 4.97 1.80 7.10
CA ARG A 47 5.62 0.48 7.24
C ARG A 47 4.61 -0.63 7.55
N ILE A 48 3.52 -0.67 6.78
CA ILE A 48 2.52 -1.76 6.79
C ILE A 48 3.22 -3.06 6.44
N LEU A 49 2.94 -4.13 7.16
CA LEU A 49 3.46 -5.47 6.89
C LEU A 49 2.40 -6.30 6.18
N LEU A 50 2.79 -7.00 5.11
CA LEU A 50 1.88 -7.81 4.30
C LEU A 50 2.50 -9.18 3.99
N TRP A 51 1.70 -10.23 4.15
CA TRP A 51 1.98 -11.60 3.72
C TRP A 51 0.83 -12.09 2.85
N PHE A 52 1.16 -12.69 1.72
CA PHE A 52 0.21 -13.25 0.76
C PHE A 52 0.75 -14.56 0.23
N ASP A 53 0.10 -15.66 0.63
CA ASP A 53 0.57 -17.00 0.39
C ASP A 53 -0.56 -17.88 -0.17
N MET A 54 -0.22 -18.77 -1.10
CA MET A 54 -1.09 -19.84 -1.57
C MET A 54 -0.65 -21.17 -0.98
N LYS A 55 -1.59 -21.90 -0.39
CA LYS A 55 -1.31 -23.24 0.16
C LYS A 55 -1.61 -24.31 -0.89
N THR A 56 -0.66 -25.22 -1.08
CA THR A 56 -0.86 -26.45 -1.87
C THR A 56 -0.68 -27.67 -0.97
N ASN A 57 -0.95 -28.86 -1.49
CA ASN A 57 -0.71 -30.11 -0.77
C ASN A 57 0.79 -30.38 -0.53
N LYS A 58 1.69 -29.73 -1.27
CA LYS A 58 3.13 -29.98 -1.22
C LYS A 58 3.90 -28.88 -0.51
N GLU A 59 3.54 -27.64 -0.79
CA GLU A 59 4.30 -26.46 -0.37
C GLU A 59 3.42 -25.21 -0.24
N THR A 60 4.00 -24.15 0.31
CA THR A 60 3.41 -22.81 0.36
C THR A 60 4.08 -21.96 -0.70
N ILE A 61 3.29 -21.48 -1.66
CA ILE A 61 3.76 -20.53 -2.68
C ILE A 61 3.61 -19.13 -2.10
N ARG A 62 4.72 -18.41 -1.99
CA ARG A 62 4.75 -17.03 -1.47
C ARG A 62 4.45 -16.04 -2.59
N MET A 63 4.10 -14.81 -2.21
CA MET A 63 4.02 -13.67 -3.15
C MET A 63 5.24 -13.61 -4.08
N GLY A 64 5.00 -13.33 -5.37
CA GLY A 64 6.01 -13.38 -6.43
C GLY A 64 6.22 -14.75 -7.07
N GLY A 65 5.64 -15.80 -6.47
CA GLY A 65 5.73 -17.17 -6.93
C GLY A 65 4.82 -17.49 -8.12
N THR A 66 5.17 -18.58 -8.80
CA THR A 66 4.40 -19.13 -9.92
C THR A 66 4.15 -20.61 -9.65
N THR A 67 2.94 -21.09 -9.93
CA THR A 67 2.59 -22.50 -9.78
C THR A 67 1.57 -22.93 -10.84
N SER A 68 1.29 -24.23 -10.92
CA SER A 68 0.29 -24.79 -11.81
C SER A 68 -0.57 -25.82 -11.08
N THR A 69 -1.88 -25.75 -11.24
CA THR A 69 -2.82 -26.61 -10.50
C THR A 69 -4.11 -26.89 -11.28
N ASP A 70 -4.70 -28.05 -11.01
CA ASP A 70 -5.97 -28.57 -11.54
C ASP A 70 -7.11 -28.51 -10.49
N VAL A 71 -6.86 -27.81 -9.39
CA VAL A 71 -7.80 -27.62 -8.27
C VAL A 71 -7.92 -26.15 -7.93
N ASN A 72 -9.06 -25.76 -7.36
CA ASN A 72 -9.33 -24.38 -6.96
C ASN A 72 -8.30 -23.89 -5.92
N PRO A 73 -7.54 -22.81 -6.21
CA PRO A 73 -6.46 -22.35 -5.37
C PRO A 73 -7.00 -21.69 -4.09
N THR A 74 -6.32 -21.93 -2.96
CA THR A 74 -6.67 -21.35 -1.66
C THR A 74 -5.51 -20.53 -1.12
N PHE A 75 -5.82 -19.32 -0.69
CA PHE A 75 -4.85 -18.33 -0.26
C PHE A 75 -5.05 -17.97 1.21
N THR A 76 -3.99 -17.50 1.85
CA THR A 76 -4.00 -16.90 3.18
C THR A 76 -3.28 -15.57 3.12
N ILE A 77 -3.91 -14.56 3.69
CA ILE A 77 -3.39 -13.20 3.75
C ILE A 77 -3.28 -12.80 5.20
N LYS A 78 -2.17 -12.16 5.55
CA LYS A 78 -2.00 -11.50 6.83
C LYS A 78 -1.47 -10.09 6.59
N ALA A 79 -2.05 -9.12 7.25
CA ALA A 79 -1.59 -7.73 7.21
C ALA A 79 -1.55 -7.14 8.62
N VAL A 80 -0.59 -6.26 8.86
CA VAL A 80 -0.43 -5.55 10.14
C VAL A 80 -0.11 -4.09 9.80
N GLY A 81 -0.88 -3.14 10.31
CA GLY A 81 -0.65 -1.72 10.05
C GLY A 81 0.63 -1.21 10.68
N ASP A 82 1.05 -0.01 10.29
CA ASP A 82 2.21 0.67 10.86
C ASP A 82 1.97 1.07 12.32
N PHE A 83 3.04 1.42 13.01
CA PHE A 83 2.95 2.03 14.34
C PHE A 83 2.43 3.45 14.26
N ASP A 84 1.55 3.79 15.19
CA ASP A 84 1.13 5.18 15.37
C ASP A 84 2.34 6.05 15.74
N GLN A 85 2.45 7.25 15.17
CA GLN A 85 3.63 8.11 15.33
C GLN A 85 3.40 9.11 16.47
N LEU A 86 4.34 9.13 17.42
CA LEU A 86 4.42 10.16 18.44
C LEU A 86 5.09 11.41 17.87
N PRO A 87 4.73 12.61 18.35
CA PRO A 87 5.37 13.84 17.89
C PRO A 87 6.86 13.88 18.23
N GLY A 88 7.63 14.55 17.40
CA GLY A 88 9.04 14.83 17.63
C GLY A 88 9.97 13.64 17.34
N CYS A 89 11.07 13.54 18.09
CA CYS A 89 12.05 12.48 17.96
C CYS A 89 12.19 11.67 19.25
N PRO A 90 12.53 10.37 19.17
CA PRO A 90 12.83 9.58 20.36
C PRO A 90 13.93 10.23 21.20
N SER A 91 13.82 10.15 22.54
CA SER A 91 14.80 10.78 23.46
C SER A 91 16.25 10.40 23.16
N HIS A 92 16.49 9.11 22.89
CA HIS A 92 17.83 8.62 22.56
C HIS A 92 18.42 9.26 21.28
N VAL A 93 17.60 9.71 20.32
CA VAL A 93 18.08 10.40 19.12
C VAL A 93 18.55 11.80 19.50
N VAL A 94 17.77 12.51 20.32
CA VAL A 94 18.11 13.85 20.82
C VAL A 94 19.35 13.80 21.71
N ASP A 95 19.45 12.80 22.60
CA ASP A 95 20.59 12.64 23.51
C ASP A 95 21.91 12.39 22.76
N ASN A 96 21.86 11.65 21.63
CA ASN A 96 23.05 11.30 20.87
C ASN A 96 23.45 12.35 19.83
N LEU A 97 22.49 13.02 19.19
CA LEU A 97 22.76 13.98 18.11
C LEU A 97 22.75 15.44 18.58
N GLY A 98 22.05 15.73 19.69
CA GLY A 98 21.76 17.08 20.15
C GLY A 98 20.60 17.73 19.38
N THR A 99 19.82 18.57 20.07
CA THR A 99 18.61 19.22 19.55
C THR A 99 18.85 20.01 18.26
N GLU A 100 19.95 20.78 18.18
CA GLU A 100 20.26 21.59 16.99
C GLU A 100 20.49 20.72 15.74
N ARG A 101 21.18 19.58 15.91
CA ARG A 101 21.45 18.64 14.83
C ARG A 101 20.16 17.95 14.37
N VAL A 102 19.30 17.55 15.32
CA VAL A 102 17.99 16.96 15.05
C VAL A 102 17.10 17.92 14.27
N GLN A 103 17.03 19.19 14.72
CA GLN A 103 16.26 20.22 14.02
C GLN A 103 16.76 20.41 12.57
N LYS A 104 18.08 20.42 12.38
CA LYS A 104 18.69 20.60 11.06
C LYS A 104 18.46 19.42 10.10
N LEU A 105 18.48 18.19 10.61
CA LEU A 105 18.38 16.98 9.77
C LEU A 105 16.94 16.58 9.47
N CYS A 106 16.07 16.71 10.46
CA CYS A 106 14.73 16.13 10.43
C CYS A 106 13.63 17.16 10.76
N GLY A 107 13.96 18.45 10.91
CA GLY A 107 12.98 19.48 11.26
C GLY A 107 12.41 19.36 12.68
N GLY A 108 12.99 18.49 13.52
CA GLY A 108 12.46 18.15 14.84
C GLY A 108 11.55 16.93 14.85
N GLU A 109 11.20 16.38 13.67
CA GLU A 109 10.28 15.25 13.51
C GLU A 109 11.02 14.02 12.96
N CYS A 110 11.11 12.96 13.76
CA CYS A 110 11.77 11.72 13.37
C CYS A 110 10.77 10.57 13.31
N TYR A 111 11.19 9.41 12.79
CA TYR A 111 10.44 8.18 13.01
C TYR A 111 10.41 7.86 14.51
N ASN A 112 9.27 8.13 15.14
CA ASN A 112 9.04 8.05 16.58
C ASN A 112 7.82 7.16 16.85
N PRO A 113 7.94 5.84 16.62
CA PRO A 113 6.80 4.94 16.74
C PRO A 113 6.37 4.82 18.20
N SER A 114 5.07 4.80 18.43
CA SER A 114 4.47 4.33 19.67
C SER A 114 4.52 2.79 19.75
N ASP A 115 3.99 2.25 20.85
CA ASP A 115 3.77 0.81 21.01
C ASP A 115 2.45 0.33 20.39
N GLU A 116 1.60 1.25 19.91
CA GLU A 116 0.30 0.96 19.30
C GLU A 116 0.40 0.93 17.77
N ARG A 117 -0.41 0.07 17.15
CA ARG A 117 -0.48 -0.06 15.69
C ARG A 117 -1.81 0.42 15.18
N LEU A 118 -1.76 1.04 14.01
CA LEU A 118 -2.94 1.43 13.26
C LEU A 118 -3.64 0.17 12.71
N PRO A 119 -4.96 0.04 12.86
CA PRO A 119 -5.67 -1.14 12.41
C PRO A 119 -5.71 -1.22 10.88
N ILE A 120 -5.69 -2.45 10.35
CA ILE A 120 -6.08 -2.71 8.96
C ILE A 120 -7.61 -2.71 8.92
N THR A 121 -8.21 -1.88 8.07
CA THR A 121 -9.67 -1.76 7.94
C THR A 121 -10.24 -2.81 7.00
N ARG A 122 -9.53 -3.08 5.91
CA ARG A 122 -9.93 -4.10 4.93
C ARG A 122 -8.75 -4.66 4.16
N ILE A 123 -8.94 -5.84 3.61
CA ILE A 123 -8.05 -6.43 2.62
C ILE A 123 -8.85 -6.73 1.35
N GLU A 124 -8.31 -6.30 0.23
CA GLU A 124 -8.88 -6.41 -1.11
C GLU A 124 -8.04 -7.38 -1.94
N ILE A 125 -8.70 -8.28 -2.65
CA ILE A 125 -8.04 -9.20 -3.59
C ILE A 125 -8.35 -8.74 -4.98
N ILE A 126 -7.30 -8.62 -5.79
CA ILE A 126 -7.40 -8.30 -7.21
C ILE A 126 -7.14 -9.59 -7.98
N ARG A 127 -8.01 -9.88 -8.95
CA ARG A 127 -7.90 -11.06 -9.81
C ARG A 127 -7.76 -10.61 -11.26
N ILE A 128 -6.70 -11.04 -11.92
CA ILE A 128 -6.41 -10.69 -13.32
C ILE A 128 -6.27 -11.95 -14.16
N LYS A 129 -7.02 -12.00 -15.25
CA LYS A 129 -7.05 -13.12 -16.21
C LYS A 129 -6.28 -12.70 -17.47
N PRO A 130 -5.13 -13.31 -17.81
CA PRO A 130 -4.39 -12.94 -19.01
C PRO A 130 -5.24 -13.11 -20.27
N GLN A 131 -5.17 -12.14 -21.20
CA GLN A 131 -5.89 -12.19 -22.46
C GLN A 131 -5.42 -13.38 -23.31
N ILE A 132 -6.36 -14.18 -23.83
CA ILE A 132 -6.10 -15.34 -24.70
C ILE A 132 -6.52 -15.09 -26.15
N SER A 133 -7.40 -14.10 -26.39
CA SER A 133 -7.81 -13.66 -27.74
C SER A 133 -7.86 -12.13 -27.82
N PRO A 134 -7.45 -11.53 -28.96
CA PRO A 134 -7.57 -10.08 -29.17
C PRO A 134 -9.00 -9.53 -29.05
N ASP A 135 -10.02 -10.37 -29.23
CA ASP A 135 -11.43 -9.98 -29.17
C ASP A 135 -11.97 -9.86 -27.73
N GLU A 136 -11.22 -10.32 -26.72
CA GLU A 136 -11.61 -10.14 -25.32
C GLU A 136 -11.46 -8.68 -24.88
N ASN A 137 -12.49 -8.14 -24.24
CA ASN A 137 -12.41 -6.84 -23.59
C ASN A 137 -11.52 -6.92 -22.35
N VAL A 138 -10.41 -6.20 -22.35
CA VAL A 138 -9.42 -6.18 -21.25
C VAL A 138 -10.03 -5.73 -19.92
N GLY A 139 -11.02 -4.82 -19.94
CA GLY A 139 -11.68 -4.36 -18.73
C GLY A 139 -12.38 -5.49 -17.96
N ASP A 140 -12.92 -6.47 -18.67
CA ASP A 140 -13.64 -7.60 -18.08
C ASP A 140 -12.68 -8.67 -17.51
N LEU A 141 -11.38 -8.55 -17.80
CA LEU A 141 -10.32 -9.45 -17.36
C LEU A 141 -9.60 -8.99 -16.08
N ILE A 142 -9.89 -7.77 -15.61
CA ILE A 142 -9.29 -7.16 -14.42
C ILE A 142 -10.40 -6.92 -13.39
N GLU A 143 -10.42 -7.75 -12.36
CA GLU A 143 -11.38 -7.64 -11.25
C GLU A 143 -10.68 -6.98 -10.06
N ASP A 144 -10.80 -5.64 -9.94
CA ASP A 144 -10.23 -4.82 -8.88
C ASP A 144 -11.30 -3.93 -8.21
N PRO A 145 -11.76 -4.25 -6.98
CA PRO A 145 -11.49 -5.48 -6.23
C PRO A 145 -12.41 -6.63 -6.69
N TRP A 146 -11.86 -7.86 -6.69
CA TRP A 146 -12.64 -9.08 -6.87
C TRP A 146 -13.30 -9.55 -5.56
N LEU A 147 -12.55 -9.49 -4.46
CA LEU A 147 -13.03 -9.84 -3.12
C LEU A 147 -12.60 -8.77 -2.13
N VAL A 148 -13.50 -8.38 -1.22
CA VAL A 148 -13.20 -7.47 -0.12
C VAL A 148 -13.52 -8.17 1.20
N HIS A 149 -12.52 -8.25 2.08
CA HIS A 149 -12.67 -8.72 3.44
C HIS A 149 -12.56 -7.53 4.41
N GLN A 150 -13.62 -7.28 5.16
CA GLN A 150 -13.62 -6.29 6.24
C GLN A 150 -12.94 -6.89 7.46
N CYS A 151 -11.97 -6.16 8.01
CA CYS A 151 -11.21 -6.59 9.17
C CYS A 151 -11.86 -6.04 10.44
N ASP A 152 -11.81 -6.82 11.52
CA ASP A 152 -12.05 -6.27 12.85
C ASP A 152 -10.89 -5.30 13.13
N THR A 153 -11.17 -4.10 13.63
CA THR A 153 -10.21 -2.99 13.79
C THR A 153 -9.18 -3.23 14.93
N SER A 154 -8.62 -4.44 14.97
CA SER A 154 -7.63 -4.92 15.92
C SER A 154 -6.24 -4.37 15.59
N THR A 155 -5.49 -4.08 16.65
CA THR A 155 -4.09 -3.64 16.58
C THR A 155 -3.12 -4.82 16.34
N GLU A 156 -3.57 -6.07 16.52
CA GLU A 156 -2.77 -7.28 16.25
C GLU A 156 -2.64 -7.59 14.74
N GLY A 157 -3.40 -6.87 13.90
CA GLY A 157 -3.49 -7.07 12.46
C GLY A 157 -4.72 -7.87 12.04
N CYS A 158 -4.80 -8.15 10.75
CA CYS A 158 -5.90 -8.83 10.10
C CYS A 158 -5.41 -10.04 9.32
N GLN A 159 -6.10 -11.17 9.44
CA GLN A 159 -5.79 -12.40 8.72
C GLN A 159 -7.06 -13.10 8.25
N PHE A 160 -7.08 -13.52 6.98
CA PHE A 160 -8.16 -14.36 6.46
C PHE A 160 -7.67 -15.28 5.35
N SER A 161 -8.52 -16.21 4.94
CA SER A 161 -8.28 -17.13 3.83
C SER A 161 -9.46 -17.13 2.86
N PHE A 162 -9.18 -17.32 1.57
CA PHE A 162 -10.20 -17.44 0.54
C PHE A 162 -9.81 -18.50 -0.49
N THR A 163 -10.80 -18.98 -1.23
CA THR A 163 -10.61 -19.92 -2.35
C THR A 163 -11.27 -19.35 -3.59
N ASP A 164 -10.56 -19.31 -4.72
CA ASP A 164 -11.19 -19.04 -6.01
C ASP A 164 -11.91 -20.30 -6.48
N LYS A 165 -13.25 -20.30 -6.34
CA LYS A 165 -14.09 -21.44 -6.70
C LYS A 165 -14.33 -21.57 -8.20
N ASP A 166 -14.09 -20.49 -8.95
CA ASP A 166 -14.33 -20.42 -10.39
C ASP A 166 -13.07 -20.77 -11.18
N PHE A 167 -11.88 -20.74 -10.59
CA PHE A 167 -10.60 -20.99 -11.28
C PHE A 167 -10.60 -22.22 -12.21
N VAL A 168 -10.96 -23.40 -11.71
CA VAL A 168 -10.99 -24.63 -12.53
C VAL A 168 -12.11 -24.59 -13.58
N LYS A 169 -13.25 -23.98 -13.23
CA LYS A 169 -14.40 -23.85 -14.12
C LYS A 169 -14.10 -22.91 -15.29
N ASP A 170 -13.39 -21.82 -15.01
CA ASP A 170 -12.95 -20.83 -15.99
C ASP A 170 -11.83 -21.39 -16.87
N GLY A 171 -11.05 -22.34 -16.36
CA GLY A 171 -10.08 -23.10 -17.13
C GLY A 171 -8.97 -22.24 -17.73
N ARG A 172 -8.56 -21.18 -17.02
CA ARG A 172 -7.55 -20.22 -17.51
C ARG A 172 -6.58 -19.78 -16.42
N ASP A 173 -5.38 -19.42 -16.85
CA ASP A 173 -4.36 -18.83 -15.99
C ASP A 173 -4.92 -17.58 -15.29
N THR A 174 -4.53 -17.39 -14.03
CA THR A 174 -5.03 -16.28 -13.22
C THR A 174 -3.92 -15.76 -12.31
N THR A 175 -3.83 -14.43 -12.24
CA THR A 175 -2.90 -13.69 -11.39
C THR A 175 -3.66 -13.07 -10.24
N TYR A 176 -3.13 -13.21 -9.02
CA TYR A 176 -3.77 -12.69 -7.81
C TYR A 176 -2.86 -11.68 -7.11
N TYR A 177 -3.42 -10.57 -6.65
CA TYR A 177 -2.77 -9.62 -5.75
C TYR A 177 -3.57 -9.48 -4.46
N ALA A 178 -2.88 -9.21 -3.36
CA ALA A 178 -3.50 -8.75 -2.13
C ALA A 178 -3.14 -7.28 -1.89
N ARG A 179 -4.16 -6.48 -1.56
CA ARG A 179 -4.04 -5.07 -1.16
C ARG A 179 -4.61 -4.90 0.24
N ALA A 180 -3.77 -4.55 1.21
CA ALA A 180 -4.21 -4.26 2.58
C ALA A 180 -4.37 -2.74 2.74
N ILE A 181 -5.48 -2.32 3.36
CA ILE A 181 -5.81 -0.92 3.60
C ILE A 181 -5.81 -0.66 5.11
N GLN A 182 -5.03 0.32 5.53
CA GLN A 182 -4.95 0.77 6.92
C GLN A 182 -6.05 1.81 7.21
N SER A 183 -6.37 2.03 8.49
CA SER A 183 -7.16 3.18 8.91
C SER A 183 -6.55 4.50 8.40
N PRO A 184 -7.39 5.49 8.04
CA PRO A 184 -6.90 6.75 7.51
C PRO A 184 -5.93 7.48 8.46
N THR A 185 -4.91 8.10 7.90
CA THR A 185 -4.01 9.04 8.59
C THR A 185 -3.95 10.35 7.83
N GLN A 186 -3.62 11.44 8.52
CA GLN A 186 -3.36 12.71 7.85
C GLN A 186 -2.10 12.60 7.00
N VAL A 187 -2.19 12.98 5.72
CA VAL A 187 -1.08 12.99 4.79
C VAL A 187 -1.11 14.27 3.99
N ILE A 188 0.07 14.88 3.83
CA ILE A 188 0.24 16.09 3.04
C ILE A 188 -0.23 15.83 1.61
N ASN A 189 -1.09 16.70 1.10
CA ASN A 189 -1.68 16.66 -0.24
C ASN A 189 -2.46 15.38 -0.54
N ALA A 190 -3.11 14.75 0.46
CA ALA A 190 -3.99 13.60 0.21
C ALA A 190 -5.23 13.98 -0.63
N ASP A 191 -5.74 15.20 -0.48
CA ASP A 191 -6.67 15.81 -1.44
C ASP A 191 -5.92 16.89 -2.25
N PRO A 192 -5.41 16.56 -3.45
CA PRO A 192 -4.60 17.50 -4.22
C PRO A 192 -5.39 18.69 -4.77
N LEU A 193 -6.73 18.60 -4.83
CA LEU A 193 -7.58 19.65 -5.41
C LEU A 193 -8.27 20.50 -4.35
N ARG A 194 -8.51 19.95 -3.15
CA ARG A 194 -9.21 20.60 -2.01
C ARG A 194 -10.43 21.37 -2.50
N CYS A 195 -11.28 20.64 -3.22
CA CYS A 195 -12.39 21.20 -3.97
C CYS A 195 -13.49 21.70 -3.03
N GLU A 196 -13.96 22.93 -3.25
CA GLU A 196 -15.26 23.39 -2.77
C GLU A 196 -16.32 22.88 -3.74
N TYR A 197 -17.27 22.11 -3.22
CA TYR A 197 -18.36 21.50 -3.99
C TYR A 197 -19.66 22.29 -3.82
N ASP A 198 -20.46 22.37 -4.87
CA ASP A 198 -21.83 22.90 -4.80
C ASP A 198 -22.86 21.86 -4.32
N GLU A 199 -24.13 22.25 -4.27
CA GLU A 199 -25.25 21.37 -3.85
C GLU A 199 -25.45 20.14 -4.77
N THR A 200 -24.90 20.17 -5.98
CA THR A 200 -24.96 19.04 -6.94
C THR A 200 -23.73 18.15 -6.88
N GLY A 201 -22.75 18.47 -6.02
CA GLY A 201 -21.49 17.76 -5.90
C GLY A 201 -20.48 18.13 -6.99
N GLN A 202 -20.68 19.23 -7.71
CA GLN A 202 -19.72 19.71 -8.70
C GLN A 202 -18.64 20.57 -8.00
N CYS A 203 -17.36 20.28 -8.26
CA CYS A 203 -16.26 21.14 -7.79
C CYS A 203 -16.32 22.50 -8.49
N VAL A 204 -16.64 23.55 -7.74
CA VAL A 204 -16.79 24.93 -8.26
C VAL A 204 -15.54 25.77 -8.03
N LYS A 205 -14.68 25.39 -7.08
CA LYS A 205 -13.42 26.08 -6.78
C LYS A 205 -12.39 25.11 -6.21
N VAL A 206 -11.13 25.23 -6.65
CA VAL A 206 -9.99 24.46 -6.14
C VAL A 206 -9.15 25.33 -5.20
N ASN A 207 -8.72 24.75 -4.08
CA ASN A 207 -7.86 25.43 -3.11
C ASN A 207 -6.54 24.66 -2.97
N LEU A 208 -5.71 24.73 -4.00
CA LEU A 208 -4.43 24.01 -4.03
C LEU A 208 -3.54 24.43 -2.85
N CYS A 209 -2.74 23.50 -2.33
CA CYS A 209 -1.66 23.85 -1.42
C CYS A 209 -0.58 24.65 -2.15
N TYR A 210 -0.21 25.82 -1.61
CA TYR A 210 0.84 26.66 -2.18
C TYR A 210 2.11 26.64 -1.32
N GLY A 211 3.28 26.55 -1.95
CA GLY A 211 4.58 26.66 -1.27
C GLY A 211 5.04 28.09 -0.98
N ASP A 212 4.14 29.09 -1.00
CA ASP A 212 4.47 30.51 -0.86
C ASP A 212 3.48 31.27 0.05
N TYR A 213 3.59 32.60 0.08
CA TYR A 213 2.82 33.49 0.95
C TYR A 213 1.29 33.43 0.77
N ARG A 214 0.77 32.76 -0.28
CA ARG A 214 -0.67 32.55 -0.50
C ARG A 214 -1.25 31.50 0.44
N GLN A 215 -0.42 30.60 0.95
CA GLN A 215 -0.81 29.56 1.88
C GLN A 215 -0.83 30.13 3.30
N ASP A 216 -1.86 29.79 4.08
CA ASP A 216 -1.86 30.08 5.51
C ASP A 216 -0.72 29.29 6.15
N PRO A 217 0.23 29.94 6.87
CA PRO A 217 1.34 29.24 7.53
C PRO A 217 0.92 28.13 8.51
N GLU A 218 -0.31 28.18 9.03
CA GLU A 218 -0.84 27.17 9.95
C GLU A 218 -1.51 25.99 9.22
N ASP A 219 -1.90 26.15 7.95
CA ASP A 219 -2.50 25.08 7.15
C ASP A 219 -1.40 24.15 6.61
N GLN A 220 -1.32 22.95 7.19
CA GLN A 220 -0.34 21.92 6.85
C GLN A 220 -0.61 21.24 5.50
N CYS A 221 -1.71 21.60 4.83
CA CYS A 221 -2.16 20.97 3.60
C CYS A 221 -2.31 19.45 3.72
N ASP A 222 -2.71 18.97 4.90
CA ASP A 222 -2.95 17.57 5.15
C ASP A 222 -4.44 17.23 5.03
N ASP A 223 -4.71 16.03 4.53
CA ASP A 223 -6.03 15.47 4.45
C ASP A 223 -5.98 13.96 4.77
N PRO A 224 -7.09 13.33 5.19
CA PRO A 224 -7.11 11.91 5.48
C PRO A 224 -6.84 11.06 4.24
N SER A 225 -5.86 10.15 4.32
CA SER A 225 -5.53 9.17 3.27
C SER A 225 -5.63 7.74 3.81
N GLU A 226 -6.26 6.86 3.03
CA GLU A 226 -6.22 5.41 3.27
C GLU A 226 -4.93 4.81 2.70
N GLU A 227 -3.92 4.78 3.55
CA GLU A 227 -2.63 4.18 3.25
C GLU A 227 -2.74 2.65 3.08
N ARG A 228 -1.88 2.09 2.23
CA ARG A 228 -2.07 0.75 1.68
C ARG A 228 -0.78 0.03 1.35
N ALA A 229 -0.84 -1.29 1.36
CA ALA A 229 0.23 -2.19 0.94
C ALA A 229 -0.25 -3.14 -0.16
N TRP A 230 0.59 -3.39 -1.15
CA TRP A 230 0.29 -4.27 -2.29
C TRP A 230 1.34 -5.37 -2.42
N SER A 231 0.90 -6.62 -2.45
CA SER A 231 1.80 -7.76 -2.62
C SER A 231 2.36 -7.84 -4.04
N SER A 232 3.51 -8.47 -4.22
CA SER A 232 3.81 -9.09 -5.51
C SER A 232 2.74 -10.14 -5.85
N PRO A 233 2.43 -10.36 -7.13
CA PRO A 233 1.40 -11.29 -7.51
C PRO A 233 1.80 -12.74 -7.28
N ILE A 234 0.81 -13.61 -7.09
CA ILE A 234 0.97 -15.05 -7.29
C ILE A 234 0.36 -15.41 -8.64
N TYR A 235 1.15 -16.07 -9.48
CA TYR A 235 0.73 -16.54 -10.80
C TYR A 235 0.29 -18.00 -10.71
N VAL A 236 -0.95 -18.29 -11.06
CA VAL A 236 -1.50 -19.65 -11.02
C VAL A 236 -1.92 -20.05 -12.42
N ASN A 237 -1.21 -21.03 -12.98
CA ASN A 237 -1.53 -21.57 -14.29
C ASN A 237 -2.49 -22.75 -14.16
N ILE A 238 -3.46 -22.83 -15.07
CA ILE A 238 -4.34 -24.00 -15.15
C ILE A 238 -3.54 -25.20 -15.69
N LYS A 239 -3.81 -26.39 -15.15
CA LYS A 239 -3.21 -27.65 -15.62
C LYS A 239 -4.09 -28.41 -16.59
#